data_AF-A0A3M2LKY4-F1
#
_entry.id   AF-A0A3M2LKY4-F1
#
_cell.length_a   1.000
_cell.length_b   1.000
_cell.length_c   1.000
_cell.angle_alpha   90.00
_cell.angle_beta   90.00
_cell.angle_gamma   90.00
#
_symmetry.space_group_name_H-M   'P 1'
#
loop_
_entity.id
_entity.type
_entity.pdbx_description
1 polymer ?
#
loop_
_entity_poly.entity_id
_entity_poly.type
_entity_poly.pdbx_seq_one_letter_code
_entity_poly.pdbx_strand_id
1 'polypeptide(L)'
;MPHLPHLRHRLAWPLTALALLVGPLGGVPASAATPAPPVPAPSASASAGTSVQPPGPNTACSAADYDNDARLGPAVLPNRGVVGRELHGYRRFGDLTESEFLKDNWDSAANGWRYPPADGFLIGRDGKPIKHAFRLRRNVRIDRFGSEYGGFLAPFGLAYARRSIPPQNLDNAQNPAGCNWRAYRVLRAFKVESGPSAPAFEQPGHGTQYMLDGALVPGAPSRLNVLWLVDNGYLARLN
;
A
#
# COMPACT_ATOMS: atom_id res chain seq x y z
N MET A 1 4.41 38.99 -30.82
CA MET A 1 5.20 37.94 -31.51
C MET A 1 4.59 36.59 -31.21
N PRO A 2 4.56 35.66 -32.18
CA PRO A 2 3.41 34.79 -32.44
C PRO A 2 3.47 33.41 -31.77
N HIS A 3 2.29 32.83 -31.58
CA HIS A 3 2.00 31.41 -31.38
C HIS A 3 2.46 30.54 -32.57
N LEU A 4 2.92 29.30 -32.32
CA LEU A 4 2.57 28.05 -33.04
C LEU A 4 3.29 26.82 -32.39
N PRO A 5 3.02 25.53 -32.73
CA PRO A 5 2.24 24.62 -31.89
C PRO A 5 2.88 23.24 -31.63
N HIS A 6 2.15 22.40 -30.89
CA HIS A 6 2.38 20.97 -30.64
C HIS A 6 2.53 20.12 -31.92
N LEU A 7 3.48 19.18 -31.92
CA LEU A 7 3.50 18.05 -32.86
C LEU A 7 3.53 16.73 -32.08
N ARG A 8 2.48 15.93 -32.28
CA ARG A 8 2.32 14.55 -31.80
C ARG A 8 2.90 13.60 -32.84
N HIS A 9 3.87 12.76 -32.47
CA HIS A 9 4.28 11.62 -33.30
C HIS A 9 3.48 10.38 -32.89
N ARG A 10 2.57 9.96 -33.76
CA ARG A 10 2.02 8.59 -33.81
C ARG A 10 2.86 7.82 -34.83
N LEU A 11 3.52 6.73 -34.42
CA LEU A 11 4.04 5.74 -35.36
C LEU A 11 3.12 4.52 -35.37
N ALA A 12 2.51 4.30 -36.53
CA ALA A 12 1.82 3.08 -36.91
C ALA A 12 2.85 2.04 -37.36
N TRP A 13 2.65 0.78 -36.98
CA TRP A 13 3.39 -0.37 -37.49
C TRP A 13 2.50 -1.17 -38.45
N PRO A 14 3.00 -1.62 -39.61
CA PRO A 14 2.19 -2.20 -40.66
C PRO A 14 1.89 -3.69 -40.45
N LEU A 15 0.77 -4.11 -41.04
CA LEU A 15 0.33 -5.48 -41.28
C LEU A 15 1.25 -6.21 -42.25
N THR A 16 1.50 -7.50 -42.01
CA THR A 16 2.08 -8.43 -43.00
C THR A 16 1.17 -9.62 -43.24
N ALA A 17 1.11 -10.00 -44.51
CA ALA A 17 0.09 -10.82 -45.15
C ALA A 17 0.36 -12.33 -45.13
N LEU A 18 -0.73 -13.04 -45.41
CA LEU A 18 -0.96 -14.47 -45.57
C LEU A 18 -0.31 -15.06 -46.85
N ALA A 19 0.19 -16.30 -46.78
CA ALA A 19 0.40 -17.15 -47.96
C ALA A 19 0.09 -18.62 -47.66
N LEU A 20 -0.80 -19.19 -48.48
CA LEU A 20 -1.23 -20.59 -48.55
C LEU A 20 -0.21 -21.45 -49.32
N LEU A 21 -0.08 -22.73 -48.97
CA LEU A 21 0.43 -23.78 -49.85
C LEU A 21 -0.27 -25.13 -49.60
N VAL A 22 -0.57 -25.80 -50.72
CA VAL A 22 -1.41 -26.99 -50.93
C VAL A 22 -0.61 -28.29 -50.74
N GLY A 23 -1.28 -29.37 -50.30
CA GLY A 23 -0.68 -30.69 -49.99
C GLY A 23 -0.46 -31.64 -51.18
N PRO A 24 -0.12 -32.92 -50.88
CA PRO A 24 -0.91 -34.03 -51.42
C PRO A 24 -1.17 -35.20 -50.44
N LEU A 25 -2.09 -36.06 -50.87
CA LEU A 25 -2.73 -37.23 -50.24
C LEU A 25 -1.82 -38.46 -50.12
N GLY A 26 -2.03 -39.29 -49.07
CA GLY A 26 -1.63 -40.70 -49.08
C GLY A 26 -1.71 -41.42 -47.72
N GLY A 27 -2.53 -42.47 -47.65
CA GLY A 27 -2.30 -43.66 -46.80
C GLY A 27 -2.97 -43.71 -45.42
N VAL A 28 -4.05 -44.50 -45.30
CA VAL A 28 -4.57 -45.02 -44.02
C VAL A 28 -3.97 -46.40 -43.72
N PRO A 29 -3.60 -46.65 -42.45
CA PRO A 29 -3.94 -47.95 -41.87
C PRO A 29 -4.52 -47.86 -40.45
N ALA A 30 -5.51 -48.73 -40.24
CA ALA A 30 -5.88 -49.49 -39.05
C ALA A 30 -5.75 -48.87 -37.64
N SER A 31 -6.91 -48.85 -36.99
CA SER A 31 -7.18 -48.52 -35.60
C SER A 31 -6.40 -49.42 -34.61
N ALA A 32 -5.68 -48.79 -33.69
CA ALA A 32 -5.26 -49.37 -32.42
C ALA A 32 -5.70 -48.41 -31.31
N ALA A 33 -6.54 -48.91 -30.39
CA ALA A 33 -7.09 -48.14 -29.29
C ALA A 33 -5.99 -47.69 -28.33
N THR A 34 -5.65 -46.41 -28.36
CA THR A 34 -4.78 -45.75 -27.37
C THR A 34 -5.58 -45.54 -26.07
N PRO A 35 -5.05 -45.89 -24.89
CA PRO A 35 -5.70 -45.56 -23.63
C PRO A 35 -5.78 -44.04 -23.47
N ALA A 36 -6.96 -43.56 -23.05
CA ALA A 36 -7.23 -42.15 -22.81
C ALA A 36 -6.21 -41.52 -21.85
N PRO A 37 -5.80 -40.26 -22.06
CA PRO A 37 -5.00 -39.54 -21.07
C PRO A 37 -5.81 -39.42 -19.76
N PRO A 38 -5.17 -39.50 -18.58
CA PRO A 38 -5.87 -39.27 -17.34
C PRO A 38 -6.44 -37.85 -17.33
N VAL A 39 -7.76 -37.77 -17.16
CA VAL A 39 -8.47 -36.52 -16.91
C VAL A 39 -7.82 -35.87 -15.69
N PRO A 40 -7.29 -34.63 -15.75
CA PRO A 40 -6.84 -33.97 -14.55
C PRO A 40 -8.07 -33.77 -13.67
N ALA A 41 -8.07 -34.39 -12.50
CA ALA A 41 -9.03 -34.06 -11.45
C ALA A 41 -8.97 -32.54 -11.22
N PRO A 42 -10.11 -31.86 -11.00
CA PRO A 42 -10.05 -30.50 -10.53
C PRO A 42 -9.33 -30.52 -9.19
N SER A 43 -8.07 -30.06 -9.18
CA SER A 43 -7.37 -29.69 -7.96
C SER A 43 -8.13 -28.51 -7.37
N ALA A 44 -9.16 -28.80 -6.60
CA ALA A 44 -9.70 -27.91 -5.61
C ALA A 44 -8.66 -27.77 -4.51
N SER A 45 -7.56 -27.07 -4.80
CA SER A 45 -6.76 -26.44 -3.75
C SER A 45 -7.50 -25.17 -3.36
N ALA A 46 -8.58 -25.35 -2.60
CA ALA A 46 -8.96 -24.36 -1.62
C ALA A 46 -7.80 -24.31 -0.61
N SER A 47 -6.80 -23.49 -0.89
CA SER A 47 -5.83 -23.10 0.13
C SER A 47 -6.60 -22.25 1.13
N ALA A 48 -7.21 -22.92 2.11
CA ALA A 48 -7.44 -22.32 3.40
C ALA A 48 -6.07 -21.83 3.87
N GLY A 49 -5.84 -20.52 3.83
CA GLY A 49 -4.56 -19.90 4.13
C GLY A 49 -4.04 -20.42 5.47
N THR A 50 -3.02 -21.26 5.43
CA THR A 50 -2.27 -21.70 6.60
C THR A 50 -1.82 -20.45 7.33
N SER A 51 -2.14 -20.35 8.62
CA SER A 51 -1.70 -19.23 9.46
C SER A 51 -0.18 -19.10 9.37
N VAL A 52 0.30 -18.13 8.60
CA VAL A 52 1.74 -17.86 8.42
C VAL A 52 2.36 -17.30 9.72
N GLN A 53 1.53 -16.97 10.71
CA GLN A 53 1.99 -16.52 12.02
C GLN A 53 2.72 -17.63 12.79
N PRO A 54 3.99 -17.41 13.21
CA PRO A 54 4.68 -18.36 14.07
C PRO A 54 3.97 -18.43 15.42
N PRO A 55 3.96 -19.62 16.06
CA PRO A 55 3.42 -19.75 17.41
C PRO A 55 4.29 -18.94 18.38
N GLY A 56 3.64 -18.10 19.20
CA GLY A 56 4.28 -17.38 20.30
C GLY A 56 4.64 -15.92 20.03
N PRO A 57 5.39 -15.29 20.95
CA PRO A 57 5.77 -13.89 20.88
C PRO A 57 6.67 -13.57 19.67
N ASN A 58 6.32 -12.53 18.92
CA ASN A 58 7.11 -12.02 17.80
C ASN A 58 7.10 -10.48 17.78
N THR A 59 8.26 -9.87 17.57
CA THR A 59 8.44 -8.41 17.51
C THR A 59 8.83 -7.90 16.12
N ALA A 60 8.96 -8.77 15.12
CA ALA A 60 9.44 -8.42 13.78
C ALA A 60 8.41 -8.75 12.68
N CYS A 61 8.46 -8.03 11.56
CA CYS A 61 7.80 -8.48 10.33
C CYS A 61 8.71 -9.43 9.54
N SER A 62 8.12 -10.33 8.74
CA SER A 62 8.88 -11.20 7.82
C SER A 62 9.39 -10.44 6.61
N ALA A 63 10.43 -10.98 5.97
CA ALA A 63 10.85 -10.58 4.63
C ALA A 63 9.92 -11.12 3.53
N ALA A 64 9.32 -12.29 3.74
CA ALA A 64 8.35 -12.86 2.83
C ALA A 64 7.01 -12.12 2.93
N ASP A 65 6.37 -11.93 1.78
CA ASP A 65 5.04 -11.36 1.66
C ASP A 65 3.96 -12.41 1.92
N TYR A 66 2.80 -11.97 2.39
CA TYR A 66 1.64 -12.82 2.59
C TYR A 66 1.22 -13.41 1.23
N ASP A 67 1.15 -14.74 1.17
CA ASP A 67 0.87 -15.53 -0.05
C ASP A 67 1.73 -15.13 -1.28
N ASN A 68 2.96 -14.66 -1.02
CA ASN A 68 3.93 -14.21 -2.02
C ASN A 68 3.45 -13.02 -2.88
N ASP A 69 2.54 -12.20 -2.36
CA ASP A 69 2.08 -10.97 -3.02
C ASP A 69 2.43 -9.74 -2.17
N ALA A 70 3.38 -8.93 -2.66
CA ALA A 70 3.86 -7.72 -1.98
C ALA A 70 2.78 -6.66 -1.73
N ARG A 71 1.62 -6.74 -2.38
CA ARG A 71 0.48 -5.86 -2.05
C ARG A 71 -0.11 -6.22 -0.68
N LEU A 72 0.02 -7.47 -0.30
CA LEU A 72 -0.60 -7.99 0.91
C LEU A 72 0.26 -7.77 2.14
N GLY A 73 1.46 -7.20 2.04
CA GLY A 73 2.33 -6.93 3.18
C GLY A 73 3.03 -8.17 3.72
N PRO A 74 3.76 -8.07 4.86
CA PRO A 74 4.56 -9.17 5.37
C PRO A 74 3.70 -10.36 5.76
N ALA A 75 4.13 -11.58 5.43
CA ALA A 75 3.43 -12.81 5.80
C ALA A 75 3.31 -12.97 7.32
N VAL A 76 4.38 -12.62 8.03
CA VAL A 76 4.44 -12.55 9.48
C VAL A 76 4.40 -11.09 9.95
N LEU A 77 3.40 -10.77 10.76
CA LEU A 77 3.30 -9.55 11.55
C LEU A 77 3.76 -9.78 13.02
N PRO A 78 4.25 -8.73 13.71
CA PRO A 78 4.55 -8.80 15.13
C PRO A 78 3.30 -8.74 16.00
N ASN A 79 3.32 -9.46 17.12
CA ASN A 79 2.29 -9.43 18.16
C ASN A 79 2.81 -8.88 19.51
N ARG A 80 4.10 -8.49 19.56
CA ARG A 80 4.77 -7.83 20.68
C ARG A 80 5.53 -6.59 20.21
N GLY A 81 6.12 -5.87 21.16
CA GLY A 81 6.87 -4.64 20.88
C GLY A 81 5.96 -3.45 20.56
N VAL A 82 6.56 -2.36 20.09
CA VAL A 82 5.84 -1.13 19.71
C VAL A 82 4.87 -1.38 18.56
N VAL A 83 5.34 -1.97 17.46
CA VAL A 83 4.51 -2.26 16.29
C VAL A 83 3.42 -3.28 16.62
N GLY A 84 3.74 -4.36 17.34
CA GLY A 84 2.72 -5.36 17.70
C GLY A 84 1.58 -4.79 18.56
N ARG A 85 1.84 -3.77 19.40
CA ARG A 85 0.76 -3.06 20.11
C ARG A 85 -0.11 -2.22 19.17
N GLU A 86 0.47 -1.59 18.17
CA GLU A 86 -0.28 -0.82 17.17
C GLU A 86 -1.05 -1.71 16.20
N LEU A 87 -0.60 -2.94 15.98
CA LEU A 87 -1.30 -3.96 15.21
C LEU A 87 -2.40 -4.70 16.00
N HIS A 88 -2.60 -4.37 17.28
CA HIS A 88 -3.64 -5.01 18.07
C HIS A 88 -5.03 -4.76 17.45
N GLY A 89 -5.74 -5.84 17.12
CA GLY A 89 -7.05 -5.78 16.47
C GLY A 89 -7.02 -5.50 14.96
N TYR A 90 -5.84 -5.40 14.35
CA TYR A 90 -5.71 -5.30 12.90
C TYR A 90 -6.10 -6.62 12.24
N ARG A 91 -7.11 -6.57 11.36
CA ARG A 91 -7.52 -7.68 10.51
C ARG A 91 -7.19 -7.31 9.07
N ARG A 92 -6.14 -7.90 8.50
CA ARG A 92 -5.54 -7.51 7.21
C ARG A 92 -6.56 -7.23 6.09
N PHE A 93 -7.59 -8.07 6.00
CA PHE A 93 -8.64 -8.00 4.97
C PHE A 93 -10.03 -7.78 5.56
N GLY A 94 -10.14 -7.41 6.85
CA GLY A 94 -11.42 -7.38 7.54
C GLY A 94 -12.14 -8.73 7.50
N ASP A 95 -13.34 -8.75 6.93
CA ASP A 95 -14.16 -9.94 6.71
C ASP A 95 -14.05 -10.50 5.27
N LEU A 96 -13.24 -9.88 4.41
CA LEU A 96 -13.07 -10.28 3.01
C LEU A 96 -12.03 -11.40 2.87
N THR A 97 -12.17 -12.15 1.76
CA THR A 97 -11.05 -12.93 1.22
C THR A 97 -9.98 -12.02 0.61
N GLU A 98 -8.79 -12.56 0.38
CA GLU A 98 -7.71 -11.84 -0.31
C GLU A 98 -8.12 -11.30 -1.68
N SER A 99 -8.80 -12.14 -2.49
CA SER A 99 -9.18 -11.78 -3.86
C SER A 99 -10.25 -10.68 -3.88
N GLU A 100 -11.20 -10.71 -2.95
CA GLU A 100 -12.19 -9.64 -2.76
C GLU A 100 -11.52 -8.35 -2.30
N PHE A 101 -10.62 -8.44 -1.31
CA PHE A 101 -9.87 -7.29 -0.82
C PHE A 101 -9.12 -6.58 -1.96
N LEU A 102 -8.37 -7.34 -2.77
CA LEU A 102 -7.63 -6.79 -3.89
C LEU A 102 -8.55 -6.24 -4.99
N LYS A 103 -9.65 -6.94 -5.29
CA LYS A 103 -10.63 -6.46 -6.27
C LYS A 103 -11.18 -5.08 -5.90
N ASP A 104 -11.48 -4.88 -4.61
CA ASP A 104 -12.12 -3.66 -4.14
C ASP A 104 -11.12 -2.52 -3.92
N ASN A 105 -9.87 -2.84 -3.54
CA ASN A 105 -8.90 -1.84 -3.09
C ASN A 105 -7.73 -1.60 -4.06
N TRP A 106 -7.49 -2.47 -5.04
CA TRP A 106 -6.40 -2.31 -6.00
C TRP A 106 -6.91 -1.87 -7.37
N ASP A 107 -6.20 -0.93 -7.98
CA ASP A 107 -6.37 -0.54 -9.37
C ASP A 107 -5.24 -1.14 -10.21
N SER A 108 -5.55 -2.19 -10.97
CA SER A 108 -4.59 -2.87 -11.83
C SER A 108 -4.14 -2.01 -13.01
N ALA A 109 -4.98 -1.07 -13.49
CA ALA A 109 -4.61 -0.20 -14.61
C ALA A 109 -3.66 0.91 -14.16
N ALA A 110 -3.86 1.44 -12.95
CA ALA A 110 -2.97 2.43 -12.35
C ALA A 110 -1.75 1.80 -11.64
N ASN A 111 -1.73 0.47 -11.49
CA ASN A 111 -0.75 -0.26 -10.68
C ASN A 111 -0.61 0.33 -9.27
N GLY A 112 -1.75 0.57 -8.61
CA GLY A 112 -1.78 1.26 -7.32
C GLY A 112 -3.05 1.04 -6.52
N TRP A 113 -2.97 1.37 -5.23
CA TRP A 113 -4.11 1.32 -4.31
C TRP A 113 -5.13 2.41 -4.61
N ARG A 114 -6.42 2.08 -4.45
CA ARG A 114 -7.54 3.01 -4.47
C ARG A 114 -7.59 3.76 -3.14
N TYR A 115 -6.77 4.81 -3.02
CA TYR A 115 -6.80 5.66 -1.84
C TYR A 115 -8.10 6.46 -1.75
N PRO A 116 -8.61 6.71 -0.53
CA PRO A 116 -9.76 7.57 -0.32
C PRO A 116 -9.50 8.99 -0.86
N PRO A 117 -10.56 9.71 -1.30
CA PRO A 117 -10.44 11.08 -1.78
C PRO A 117 -10.02 12.04 -0.66
N ALA A 118 -9.76 13.30 -1.02
CA ALA A 118 -9.46 14.38 -0.08
C ALA A 118 -8.34 14.04 0.91
N ASP A 119 -7.26 13.45 0.41
CA ASP A 119 -6.09 13.06 1.20
C ASP A 119 -6.43 12.09 2.35
N GLY A 120 -7.51 11.32 2.19
CA GLY A 120 -7.98 10.37 3.18
C GLY A 120 -8.55 10.98 4.45
N PHE A 121 -8.83 12.28 4.49
CA PHE A 121 -9.60 12.86 5.60
C PHE A 121 -11.06 12.41 5.54
N LEU A 122 -11.65 12.14 6.71
CA LEU A 122 -13.07 11.85 6.82
C LEU A 122 -13.89 13.04 6.28
N ILE A 123 -14.87 12.75 5.43
CA ILE A 123 -15.77 13.77 4.90
C ILE A 123 -16.90 14.03 5.90
N GLY A 124 -17.09 15.29 6.26
CA GLY A 124 -18.15 15.74 7.15
C GLY A 124 -19.52 15.77 6.49
N ARG A 125 -20.55 16.06 7.29
CA ARG A 125 -21.94 16.18 6.81
C ARG A 125 -22.14 17.31 5.81
N ASP A 126 -21.22 18.27 5.78
CA ASP A 126 -21.19 19.39 4.84
C ASP A 126 -20.49 19.06 3.52
N GLY A 127 -20.07 17.80 3.32
CA GLY A 127 -19.38 17.35 2.12
C GLY A 127 -17.91 17.76 2.03
N LYS A 128 -17.33 18.31 3.11
CA LYS A 128 -15.93 18.76 3.14
C LYS A 128 -15.06 17.86 4.01
N PRO A 129 -13.74 17.75 3.73
CA PRO A 129 -12.84 17.03 4.62
C PRO A 129 -12.79 17.69 6.00
N ILE A 130 -12.94 16.89 7.05
CA ILE A 130 -12.77 17.33 8.43
C ILE A 130 -11.27 17.44 8.69
N LYS A 131 -10.72 18.63 8.51
CA LYS A 131 -9.32 18.95 8.83
C LYS A 131 -9.15 20.38 9.31
N HIS A 132 -8.07 20.62 10.04
CA HIS A 132 -7.68 21.94 10.51
C HIS A 132 -6.16 22.03 10.66
N ALA A 133 -5.63 23.25 10.54
CA ALA A 133 -4.23 23.51 10.86
C ALA A 133 -3.96 23.26 12.35
N PHE A 134 -3.12 22.27 12.64
CA PHE A 134 -2.74 21.88 14.00
C PHE A 134 -1.26 22.12 14.23
N ARG A 135 -0.89 22.65 15.40
CA ARG A 135 0.52 22.94 15.74
C ARG A 135 1.12 21.82 16.57
N LEU A 136 2.01 21.04 15.97
CA LEU A 136 2.84 20.07 16.66
C LEU A 136 3.86 20.81 17.52
N ARG A 137 3.78 20.64 18.84
CA ARG A 137 4.68 21.28 19.81
C ARG A 137 5.98 20.48 19.94
N ARG A 138 7.05 21.16 20.36
CA ARG A 138 8.32 20.50 20.72
C ARG A 138 8.07 19.37 21.73
N ASN A 139 8.84 18.30 21.60
CA ASN A 139 8.80 17.05 22.37
C ASN A 139 7.59 16.14 22.11
N VAL A 140 6.62 16.52 21.28
CA VAL A 140 5.57 15.58 20.84
C VAL A 140 6.22 14.44 20.07
N ARG A 141 5.75 13.21 20.31
CA ARG A 141 6.12 12.03 19.53
C ARG A 141 5.07 11.74 18.47
N ILE A 142 5.54 11.45 17.27
CA ILE A 142 4.75 11.07 16.11
C ILE A 142 5.41 9.88 15.43
N ASP A 143 4.65 9.12 14.66
CA ASP A 143 5.18 7.97 13.93
C ASP A 143 4.54 7.84 12.55
N ARG A 144 5.04 6.87 11.78
CA ARG A 144 4.61 6.56 10.43
C ARG A 144 5.00 5.13 10.06
N PHE A 145 4.18 4.50 9.22
CA PHE A 145 4.53 3.31 8.46
C PHE A 145 4.81 3.72 7.01
N GLY A 146 6.07 3.65 6.57
CA GLY A 146 6.48 4.04 5.22
C GLY A 146 7.81 4.82 5.13
N SER A 147 8.25 5.05 3.90
CA SER A 147 9.47 5.83 3.56
C SER A 147 9.40 7.31 3.97
N GLU A 148 10.52 7.96 4.29
CA GLU A 148 10.53 9.38 4.69
C GLU A 148 10.20 10.37 3.57
N TYR A 149 10.07 9.91 2.32
CA TYR A 149 9.57 10.72 1.21
C TYR A 149 8.06 10.96 1.25
N GLY A 150 7.33 10.33 2.18
CA GLY A 150 5.89 10.57 2.38
C GLY A 150 5.57 11.82 3.19
N GLY A 151 4.32 12.29 3.08
CA GLY A 151 3.81 13.48 3.76
C GLY A 151 2.76 13.21 4.86
N PHE A 152 2.62 11.96 5.33
CA PHE A 152 1.61 11.58 6.32
C PHE A 152 2.27 10.94 7.55
N LEU A 153 1.89 11.42 8.73
CA LEU A 153 2.28 10.91 10.05
C LEU A 153 1.03 10.75 10.92
N ALA A 154 1.20 10.18 12.11
CA ALA A 154 0.14 10.10 13.11
C ALA A 154 0.68 10.35 14.52
N PRO A 155 -0.18 10.53 15.54
CA PRO A 155 0.23 10.43 16.93
C PRO A 155 0.95 9.10 17.18
N PHE A 156 2.06 9.15 17.92
CA PHE A 156 2.81 7.95 18.27
C PHE A 156 1.92 6.91 18.95
N GLY A 157 1.95 5.65 18.49
CA GLY A 157 1.19 4.56 19.07
C GLY A 157 -0.26 4.45 18.58
N LEU A 158 -0.66 5.22 17.56
CA LEU A 158 -1.99 5.07 16.95
C LEU A 158 -2.13 3.68 16.32
N ALA A 159 -3.22 2.97 16.62
CA ALA A 159 -3.48 1.65 16.05
C ALA A 159 -3.48 1.68 14.51
N TYR A 160 -2.90 0.65 13.87
CA TYR A 160 -2.78 0.54 12.42
C TYR A 160 -4.14 0.56 11.72
N ALA A 161 -5.12 -0.15 12.28
CA ALA A 161 -6.51 -0.15 11.82
C ALA A 161 -7.18 1.24 11.85
N ARG A 162 -6.61 2.21 12.58
CA ARG A 162 -7.10 3.60 12.62
C ARG A 162 -6.39 4.51 11.62
N ARG A 163 -5.39 4.00 10.89
CA ARG A 163 -4.59 4.77 9.93
C ARG A 163 -5.14 4.66 8.50
N SER A 164 -5.96 3.66 8.20
CA SER A 164 -6.53 3.43 6.87
C SER A 164 -5.47 3.39 5.76
N ILE A 165 -4.44 2.59 5.98
CA ILE A 165 -3.33 2.36 5.04
C ILE A 165 -3.25 0.88 4.66
N PRO A 166 -2.85 0.55 3.43
CA PRO A 166 -2.88 -0.83 2.93
C PRO A 166 -1.84 -1.71 3.65
N PRO A 167 -1.97 -3.05 3.58
CA PRO A 167 -1.04 -3.98 4.22
C PRO A 167 0.43 -3.77 3.82
N GLN A 168 0.68 -3.43 2.55
CA GLN A 168 2.01 -3.16 1.99
C GLN A 168 2.78 -2.03 2.69
N ASN A 169 2.11 -1.12 3.43
CA ASN A 169 2.81 -0.10 4.20
C ASN A 169 3.68 -0.67 5.35
N LEU A 170 3.49 -1.94 5.72
CA LEU A 170 4.32 -2.67 6.67
C LEU A 170 5.61 -3.23 6.03
N ASP A 171 5.74 -3.21 4.70
CA ASP A 171 6.91 -3.75 4.01
C ASP A 171 8.08 -2.79 4.00
N ASN A 172 9.26 -3.33 4.26
CA ASN A 172 10.52 -2.62 4.07
C ASN A 172 11.56 -3.61 3.56
N ALA A 173 11.84 -3.59 2.26
CA ALA A 173 12.77 -4.53 1.63
C ALA A 173 14.19 -4.49 2.25
N GLN A 174 14.64 -3.33 2.73
CA GLN A 174 15.97 -3.18 3.32
C GLN A 174 16.04 -3.57 4.79
N ASN A 175 14.92 -3.46 5.51
CA ASN A 175 14.81 -3.87 6.90
C ASN A 175 13.40 -4.42 7.20
N PRO A 176 13.11 -5.67 6.77
CA PRO A 176 11.78 -6.24 6.92
C PRO A 176 11.37 -6.35 8.39
N ALA A 177 12.31 -6.70 9.28
CA ALA A 177 12.06 -6.84 10.69
C ALA A 177 11.51 -5.56 11.36
N GLY A 178 11.79 -4.38 10.79
CA GLY A 178 11.29 -3.09 11.28
C GLY A 178 9.87 -2.72 10.87
N CYS A 179 9.17 -3.54 10.07
CA CYS A 179 7.79 -3.30 9.62
C CYS A 179 7.55 -1.92 8.96
N ASN A 180 8.58 -1.34 8.34
CA ASN A 180 8.59 0.03 7.83
C ASN A 180 8.13 1.11 8.84
N TRP A 181 8.20 0.82 10.13
CA TRP A 181 7.76 1.72 11.19
C TRP A 181 8.88 2.68 11.58
N ARG A 182 8.53 3.95 11.69
CA ARG A 182 9.46 5.04 12.03
C ARG A 182 8.81 5.94 13.06
N ALA A 183 9.56 6.29 14.08
CA ALA A 183 9.13 7.18 15.14
C ALA A 183 10.02 8.42 15.21
N TYR A 184 9.40 9.54 15.53
CA TYR A 184 10.03 10.84 15.56
C TYR A 184 9.66 11.60 16.82
N ARG A 185 10.57 12.48 17.25
CA ARG A 185 10.31 13.53 18.24
C ARG A 185 10.41 14.88 17.58
N VAL A 186 9.40 15.72 17.80
CA VAL A 186 9.37 17.10 17.33
C VAL A 186 10.42 17.93 18.07
N LEU A 187 11.42 18.45 17.35
CA LEU A 187 12.48 19.31 17.90
C LEU A 187 12.11 20.79 17.82
N ARG A 188 11.49 21.20 16.72
CA ARG A 188 10.98 22.54 16.47
C ARG A 188 9.50 22.48 16.15
N ALA A 189 8.70 23.36 16.74
CA ALA A 189 7.26 23.37 16.48
C ALA A 189 6.96 23.74 15.02
N PHE A 190 5.98 23.08 14.41
CA PHE A 190 5.49 23.36 13.06
C PHE A 190 4.00 23.03 12.96
N LYS A 191 3.35 23.51 11.89
CA LYS A 191 1.95 23.23 11.63
C LYS A 191 1.79 22.13 10.58
N VAL A 192 0.70 21.39 10.71
CA VAL A 192 0.25 20.34 9.80
C VAL A 192 -1.25 20.51 9.56
N GLU A 193 -1.77 19.91 8.50
CA GLU A 193 -3.21 19.65 8.41
C GLU A 193 -3.53 18.41 9.25
N SER A 194 -4.49 18.51 10.17
CA SER A 194 -4.87 17.43 11.07
C SER A 194 -6.36 17.17 11.09
N GLY A 195 -6.73 15.90 11.18
CA GLY A 195 -8.11 15.45 11.15
C GLY A 195 -8.22 13.93 11.21
N PRO A 196 -9.44 13.39 11.37
CA PRO A 196 -9.69 11.95 11.32
C PRO A 196 -9.45 11.39 9.91
N SER A 197 -8.86 10.20 9.83
CA SER A 197 -8.81 9.39 8.61
C SER A 197 -10.18 8.81 8.27
N ALA A 198 -10.53 8.78 6.99
CA ALA A 198 -11.68 8.05 6.48
C ALA A 198 -11.45 6.54 6.61
N PRO A 199 -12.50 5.72 6.79
CA PRO A 199 -12.39 4.26 6.63
C PRO A 199 -11.87 3.92 5.22
N ALA A 200 -10.95 2.96 5.13
CA ALA A 200 -10.44 2.40 3.88
C ALA A 200 -9.70 1.09 4.14
N PHE A 201 -9.47 0.28 3.09
CA PHE A 201 -8.71 -0.98 3.16
C PHE A 201 -9.25 -1.94 4.23
N GLU A 202 -10.58 -2.05 4.31
CA GLU A 202 -11.28 -2.85 5.32
C GLU A 202 -10.94 -2.50 6.78
N GLN A 203 -10.44 -1.28 7.00
CA GLN A 203 -10.15 -0.76 8.33
C GLN A 203 -11.10 0.38 8.71
N PRO A 204 -11.47 0.49 10.00
CA PRO A 204 -12.40 1.50 10.49
C PRO A 204 -11.86 2.93 10.38
N GLY A 205 -10.54 3.15 10.34
CA GLY A 205 -9.96 4.49 10.29
C GLY A 205 -10.28 5.32 11.54
N HIS A 206 -10.70 6.57 11.35
CA HIS A 206 -11.08 7.52 12.40
C HIS A 206 -9.94 7.81 13.40
N GLY A 207 -8.71 7.49 13.03
CA GLY A 207 -7.51 7.92 13.74
C GLY A 207 -7.11 9.32 13.30
N THR A 208 -6.43 10.06 14.18
CA THR A 208 -5.86 11.35 13.78
C THR A 208 -4.71 11.12 12.81
N GLN A 209 -4.78 11.73 11.64
CA GLN A 209 -3.63 11.88 10.75
C GLN A 209 -3.07 13.30 10.81
N TYR A 210 -1.78 13.40 10.50
CA TYR A 210 -1.05 14.64 10.29
C TYR A 210 -0.51 14.65 8.86
N MET A 211 -1.11 15.48 8.00
CA MET A 211 -0.64 15.71 6.64
C MET A 211 0.28 16.92 6.61
N LEU A 212 1.46 16.74 6.03
CA LEU A 212 2.42 17.81 5.82
C LEU A 212 1.96 18.70 4.67
N ASP A 213 1.98 20.00 4.92
CA ASP A 213 1.70 21.04 3.92
C ASP A 213 2.81 22.09 4.01
N GLY A 214 3.53 22.29 2.89
CA GLY A 214 4.61 23.27 2.80
C GLY A 214 4.14 24.69 3.09
N ALA A 215 2.89 25.04 2.77
CA ALA A 215 2.33 26.37 3.05
C ALA A 215 2.19 26.65 4.54
N LEU A 216 2.15 25.61 5.38
CA LEU A 216 2.03 25.74 6.84
C LEU A 216 3.38 25.81 7.57
N VAL A 217 4.49 25.59 6.86
CA VAL A 217 5.84 25.54 7.45
C VAL A 217 6.74 26.58 6.76
N PRO A 218 7.13 27.67 7.47
CA PRO A 218 7.96 28.71 6.88
C PRO A 218 9.29 28.17 6.29
N GLY A 219 9.55 28.52 5.04
CA GLY A 219 10.74 28.10 4.30
C GLY A 219 10.72 26.65 3.79
N ALA A 220 9.62 25.93 3.97
CA ALA A 220 9.47 24.58 3.43
C ALA A 220 9.19 24.59 1.91
N PRO A 221 9.58 23.52 1.19
CA PRO A 221 9.16 23.32 -0.19
C PRO A 221 7.65 23.09 -0.26
N SER A 222 7.04 23.36 -1.42
CA SER A 222 5.61 23.11 -1.66
C SER A 222 5.22 21.65 -1.40
N ARG A 223 6.08 20.70 -1.85
CA ARG A 223 5.96 19.28 -1.52
C ARG A 223 6.85 18.93 -0.33
N LEU A 224 6.33 19.21 0.87
CA LEU A 224 6.98 18.88 2.14
C LEU A 224 6.89 17.37 2.43
N ASN A 225 7.98 16.76 2.88
CA ASN A 225 8.04 15.37 3.31
C ASN A 225 8.77 15.23 4.65
N VAL A 226 8.71 14.03 5.24
CA VAL A 226 9.34 13.75 6.54
C VAL A 226 10.86 13.91 6.48
N LEU A 227 11.51 13.49 5.39
CA LEU A 227 12.96 13.61 5.24
C LEU A 227 13.41 15.07 5.37
N TRP A 228 12.75 15.99 4.68
CA TRP A 228 13.05 17.42 4.78
C TRP A 228 12.92 17.94 6.22
N LEU A 229 11.87 17.51 6.95
CA LEU A 229 11.71 17.90 8.36
C LEU A 229 12.85 17.37 9.24
N VAL A 230 13.36 16.17 8.96
CA VAL A 230 14.53 15.64 9.67
C VAL A 230 15.77 16.45 9.34
N ASP A 231 16.07 16.63 8.05
CA ASP A 231 17.28 17.30 7.57
C ASP A 231 17.33 18.79 8.00
N ASN A 232 16.17 19.42 8.20
CA ASN A 232 16.04 20.81 8.63
C ASN A 232 15.74 20.97 10.13
N GLY A 233 16.00 19.92 10.93
CA GLY A 233 15.98 20.00 12.40
C GLY A 233 14.59 20.20 13.02
N TYR A 234 13.51 19.89 12.30
CA TYR A 234 12.16 19.84 12.86
C TYR A 234 11.88 18.53 13.58
N LEU A 235 12.45 17.42 13.12
CA LEU A 235 12.24 16.08 13.68
C LEU A 235 13.58 15.40 14.00
N ALA A 236 13.62 14.66 15.11
CA ALA A 236 14.65 13.67 15.40
C ALA A 236 14.07 12.26 15.26
N ARG A 237 14.78 11.37 14.55
CA ARG A 237 14.47 9.93 14.52
C ARG A 237 14.64 9.32 15.92
N LEU A 238 13.79 8.38 16.28
CA LEU A 238 13.82 7.65 17.55
C LEU A 238 14.23 6.18 17.38
N ASN A 239 14.32 5.70 16.13
CA ASN A 239 14.70 4.35 15.74
C ASN A 239 15.39 4.35 14.37
#